data_AF-A0A4Y7IJE2-F1
#
_entry.id   AF-A0A4Y7IJE2-F1
#
_cell.length_a   1.000
_cell.length_b   1.000
_cell.length_c   1.000
_cell.angle_alpha   90.00
_cell.angle_beta   90.00
_cell.angle_gamma   90.00
#
_symmetry.space_group_name_H-M   'P 1'
#
loop_
_entity.id
_entity.type
_entity.pdbx_description
1 polymer ?
#
loop_
_entity_poly.entity_id
_entity_poly.type
_entity_poly.pdbx_seq_one_letter_code
_entity_poly.pdbx_strand_id
1 'polypeptide(L)'
;MLFPRSWYITWGENTNYWTWLSIIEPSTSDDKEIEMPELVRVCWLDVQGKLDMSKLSPGVNYEVVFVVMFQKRSYGWEVPVNLSLELSDGKKLVQKVNLENMPKSQWIEIHVGEFRTPQHPGDEEKEVHFRLFEIEVLNWKKGLVIEGAIVRPK
;
A
#
# COMPACT_ATOMS: atom_id res chain seq x y z
N MET A 1 2.55 5.23 -10.30
CA MET A 1 2.65 4.80 -8.89
C MET A 1 1.97 5.84 -8.02
N LEU A 2 1.37 5.43 -6.91
CA LEU A 2 0.81 6.27 -5.86
C LEU A 2 1.78 6.28 -4.67
N PHE A 3 2.05 7.45 -4.11
CA PHE A 3 3.07 7.63 -3.08
C PHE A 3 2.47 7.75 -1.66
N PRO A 4 3.16 7.24 -0.61
CA PRO A 4 2.62 7.15 0.74
C PRO A 4 2.30 8.48 1.41
N ARG A 5 2.92 9.59 0.98
CA ARG A 5 2.58 10.94 1.50
C ARG A 5 1.13 11.39 1.21
N SER A 6 0.48 10.77 0.24
CA SER A 6 -0.94 11.01 -0.06
C SER A 6 -1.90 10.08 0.70
N TRP A 7 -1.38 9.21 1.56
CA TRP A 7 -2.13 8.14 2.22
C TRP A 7 -2.41 8.45 3.69
N TYR A 8 -3.38 7.74 4.24
CA TYR A 8 -3.59 7.68 5.68
C TYR A 8 -2.77 6.53 6.27
N ILE A 9 -1.80 6.87 7.12
CA ILE A 9 -0.99 5.91 7.87
C ILE A 9 -1.23 6.16 9.35
N THR A 10 -1.77 5.18 10.06
CA THR A 10 -1.98 5.32 11.50
C THR A 10 -0.64 5.54 12.20
N TRP A 11 -0.55 6.67 12.90
CA TRP A 11 0.66 7.19 13.53
C TRP A 11 1.82 7.53 12.58
N GLY A 12 1.58 7.70 11.29
CA GLY A 12 2.62 7.94 10.27
C GLY A 12 3.53 9.13 10.56
N GLU A 13 3.04 10.16 11.25
CA GLU A 13 3.84 11.34 11.63
C GLU A 13 4.57 11.19 12.99
N ASN A 14 4.37 10.08 13.69
CA ASN A 14 5.03 9.82 14.97
C ASN A 14 6.31 9.01 14.78
N THR A 15 7.45 9.66 15.03
CA THR A 15 8.79 9.09 14.84
C THR A 15 9.11 7.88 15.73
N ASN A 16 8.33 7.63 16.78
CA ASN A 16 8.46 6.43 17.59
C ASN A 16 7.92 5.17 16.89
N TYR A 17 7.08 5.35 15.86
CA TYR A 17 6.36 4.28 15.17
C TYR A 17 6.74 4.18 13.69
N TRP A 18 6.96 5.32 13.02
CA TRP A 18 7.33 5.41 11.62
C TRP A 18 8.47 6.40 11.40
N THR A 19 9.36 6.14 10.46
CA THR A 19 10.39 7.09 10.01
C THR A 19 10.25 7.25 8.51
N TRP A 20 10.31 8.48 8.00
CA TRP A 20 10.25 8.74 6.57
C TRP A 20 11.66 8.81 6.00
N LEU A 21 11.94 7.92 5.04
CA LEU A 21 13.21 7.85 4.32
C LEU A 21 13.08 8.65 3.03
N SER A 22 14.01 9.57 2.80
CA SER A 22 14.10 10.33 1.55
C SER A 22 15.12 9.70 0.60
N ILE A 23 14.69 9.36 -0.62
CA ILE A 23 15.57 8.87 -1.68
C ILE A 23 15.40 9.76 -2.90
N ILE A 24 16.50 10.23 -3.47
CA ILE A 24 16.52 10.94 -4.75
C ILE A 24 16.47 9.88 -5.85
N GLU A 25 15.46 9.91 -6.70
CA GLU A 25 15.44 9.03 -7.88
C GLU A 25 16.50 9.49 -8.90
N PRO A 26 17.53 8.68 -9.19
CA PRO A 26 18.61 9.09 -10.09
C PRO A 26 18.19 9.05 -11.58
N SER A 27 16.98 8.58 -11.88
CA SER A 27 16.48 8.38 -13.25
C SER A 27 15.64 9.52 -13.81
N THR A 28 15.34 10.57 -13.03
CA THR A 28 14.63 11.76 -13.50
C THR A 28 15.58 12.96 -13.53
N SER A 29 15.52 13.75 -14.61
CA SER A 29 16.33 14.98 -14.74
C SER A 29 15.95 16.09 -13.74
N ASP A 30 14.81 15.91 -13.06
CA ASP A 30 14.48 16.62 -11.83
C ASP A 30 14.87 15.69 -10.66
N ASP A 31 15.68 16.17 -9.72
CA ASP A 31 16.02 15.47 -8.46
C ASP A 31 14.76 15.27 -7.60
N LYS A 32 13.85 14.38 -8.03
CA LYS A 32 12.61 14.11 -7.32
C LYS A 32 12.93 13.26 -6.10
N GLU A 33 12.70 13.86 -4.94
CA GLU A 33 12.75 13.20 -3.65
C GLU A 33 11.47 12.38 -3.45
N ILE A 34 11.63 11.08 -3.24
CA ILE A 34 10.56 10.17 -2.85
C ILE A 34 10.71 9.86 -1.37
N GLU A 35 9.63 10.08 -0.63
CA GLU A 35 9.56 9.78 0.78
C GLU A 35 8.84 8.44 1.03
N MET A 36 9.53 7.52 1.70
CA MET A 36 9.07 6.16 1.98
C MET A 36 8.97 5.91 3.49
N PRO A 37 7.81 5.52 4.04
CA PRO A 37 7.69 5.21 5.46
C PRO A 37 8.32 3.85 5.79
N GLU A 38 9.28 3.87 6.70
CA GLU A 38 9.81 2.71 7.40
C GLU A 38 9.11 2.53 8.74
N LEU A 39 8.58 1.33 8.97
CA LEU A 39 7.96 0.94 10.22
C LEU A 39 9.02 0.69 11.30
N VAL A 40 9.10 1.58 12.28
CA VAL A 40 9.99 1.44 13.45
C VAL A 40 9.51 0.31 14.35
N ARG A 41 8.22 0.33 14.73
CA ARG A 41 7.50 -0.74 15.46
C ARG A 41 6.04 -0.34 15.71
N VAL A 42 5.07 -1.21 15.46
CA VAL A 42 3.65 -1.02 15.89
C VAL A 42 3.02 -2.36 16.25
N CYS A 43 1.99 -2.36 17.10
CA CYS A 43 1.10 -3.52 17.25
C CYS A 43 -0.14 -3.42 16.37
N TRP A 44 -0.67 -2.21 16.18
CA TRP A 44 -1.78 -1.90 15.29
C TRP A 44 -1.22 -1.32 13.98
N LEU A 45 -1.34 -2.09 12.89
CA LEU A 45 -0.89 -1.66 11.57
C LEU A 45 -2.11 -1.29 10.73
N ASP A 46 -2.10 -0.09 10.15
CA ASP A 46 -3.17 0.39 9.28
C ASP A 46 -2.64 1.45 8.31
N VAL A 47 -2.57 1.06 7.04
CA VAL A 47 -2.12 1.89 5.91
C VAL A 47 -3.22 1.89 4.86
N GLN A 48 -3.72 3.06 4.50
CA GLN A 48 -4.86 3.25 3.61
C GLN A 48 -4.52 4.25 2.51
N GLY A 49 -4.63 3.81 1.26
CA GLY A 49 -4.55 4.66 0.10
C GLY A 49 -5.88 4.71 -0.64
N LYS A 50 -6.02 5.71 -1.50
CA LYS A 50 -7.17 5.85 -2.39
C LYS A 50 -6.76 6.33 -3.77
N LEU A 51 -7.58 5.98 -4.75
CA LEU A 51 -7.40 6.34 -6.15
C LEU A 51 -8.72 6.79 -6.74
N ASP A 52 -8.68 7.88 -7.48
CA ASP A 52 -9.79 8.35 -8.29
C ASP A 52 -9.82 7.58 -9.62
N MET A 53 -10.88 6.81 -9.86
CA MET A 53 -11.03 6.00 -11.07
C MET A 53 -11.15 6.85 -12.34
N SER A 54 -11.60 8.11 -12.23
CA SER A 54 -11.73 9.01 -13.39
C SER A 54 -10.39 9.33 -14.06
N LYS A 55 -9.28 9.07 -13.35
CA LYS A 55 -7.91 9.23 -13.86
C LYS A 55 -7.42 8.01 -14.66
N LEU A 56 -8.25 6.96 -14.75
CA LEU A 56 -7.93 5.72 -15.44
C LEU A 56 -8.71 5.59 -16.76
N SER A 57 -8.27 4.67 -17.61
CA SER A 57 -8.97 4.38 -18.86
C SER A 57 -10.30 3.65 -18.59
N PRO A 58 -11.43 4.07 -19.18
CA PRO A 58 -12.73 3.41 -19.03
C PRO A 58 -12.74 1.97 -19.56
N GLY A 59 -13.51 1.09 -18.94
CA GLY A 59 -13.71 -0.30 -19.38
C GLY A 59 -12.48 -1.21 -19.30
N VAL A 60 -11.47 -0.84 -18.51
CA VAL A 60 -10.21 -1.58 -18.36
C VAL A 60 -10.17 -2.27 -16.99
N ASN A 61 -9.61 -3.48 -16.94
CA ASN A 61 -9.31 -4.15 -15.68
C ASN A 61 -7.96 -3.67 -15.16
N TYR A 62 -7.92 -3.25 -13.91
CA TYR A 62 -6.71 -2.82 -13.22
C TYR A 62 -6.43 -3.73 -12.04
N GLU A 63 -5.14 -3.94 -11.76
CA GLU A 63 -4.69 -4.51 -10.49
C GLU A 63 -4.08 -3.42 -9.60
N VAL A 64 -4.17 -3.63 -8.28
CA VAL A 64 -3.49 -2.83 -7.26
C VAL A 64 -2.49 -3.70 -6.53
N VAL A 65 -1.24 -3.25 -6.49
CA VAL A 65 -0.16 -3.91 -5.74
C VAL A 65 0.55 -2.90 -4.83
N PHE A 66 0.87 -3.30 -3.60
CA PHE A 66 1.81 -2.55 -2.77
C PHE A 66 3.25 -2.94 -3.14
N VAL A 67 4.14 -1.97 -3.25
CA VAL A 67 5.58 -2.20 -3.40
C VAL A 67 6.26 -1.96 -2.06
N VAL A 68 6.84 -3.02 -1.50
CA VAL A 68 7.38 -3.00 -0.14
C VAL A 68 8.72 -3.71 -0.03
N MET A 69 9.47 -3.39 1.01
CA MET A 69 10.70 -4.09 1.40
C MET A 69 10.64 -4.44 2.88
N PHE A 70 11.15 -5.61 3.23
CA PHE A 70 11.38 -5.98 4.62
C PHE A 70 12.85 -5.80 4.99
N GLN A 71 13.14 -4.97 5.97
CA GLN A 71 14.49 -4.79 6.50
C GLN A 71 15.08 -6.10 7.02
N LYS A 72 16.41 -6.23 7.01
CA LYS A 72 17.13 -7.43 7.47
C LYS A 72 16.79 -7.85 8.90
N ARG A 73 16.46 -6.88 9.76
CA ARG A 73 16.06 -7.09 11.17
C ARG A 73 14.55 -6.92 11.39
N SER A 74 13.73 -7.10 10.36
CA SER A 74 12.27 -7.10 10.48
C SER A 74 11.78 -8.31 11.30
N TYR A 75 10.68 -8.14 12.03
CA TYR A 75 10.04 -9.18 12.85
C TYR A 75 8.54 -8.87 13.06
N GLY A 76 7.79 -9.82 13.61
CA GLY A 76 6.37 -9.66 13.93
C GLY A 76 5.43 -9.93 12.76
N TRP A 77 5.91 -10.61 11.73
CA TRP A 77 5.19 -10.89 10.48
C TRP A 77 4.65 -12.34 10.43
N GLU A 78 4.78 -13.10 11.52
CA GLU A 78 4.21 -14.44 11.72
C GLU A 78 2.68 -14.42 11.81
N VAL A 79 2.10 -13.29 12.21
CA VAL A 79 0.66 -13.03 12.13
C VAL A 79 0.35 -12.50 10.73
N PRO A 80 -0.53 -13.16 9.97
CA PRO A 80 -0.95 -12.66 8.67
C PRO A 80 -1.61 -11.29 8.75
N VAL A 81 -1.34 -10.44 7.76
CA VAL A 81 -2.02 -9.16 7.60
C VAL A 81 -3.21 -9.29 6.67
N ASN A 82 -4.14 -8.35 6.74
CA ASN A 82 -5.23 -8.22 5.79
C ASN A 82 -4.86 -7.17 4.73
N LEU A 83 -5.15 -7.50 3.48
CA LEU A 83 -5.19 -6.56 2.37
C LEU A 83 -6.63 -6.42 1.95
N SER A 84 -7.10 -5.19 1.72
CA SER A 84 -8.44 -4.99 1.18
C SER A 84 -8.47 -4.01 0.03
N LEU A 85 -9.38 -4.28 -0.90
CA LEU A 85 -9.77 -3.39 -1.98
C LEU A 85 -11.27 -3.11 -1.84
N GLU A 86 -11.66 -1.86 -1.75
CA GLU A 86 -13.05 -1.44 -1.59
C GLU A 86 -13.42 -0.44 -2.68
N LEU A 87 -14.51 -0.74 -3.38
CA LEU A 87 -15.06 0.07 -4.46
C LEU A 87 -16.22 0.93 -3.93
N SER A 88 -16.51 2.03 -4.63
CA SER A 88 -17.59 2.96 -4.26
C SER A 88 -18.98 2.32 -4.24
N ASP A 89 -19.19 1.22 -4.96
CA ASP A 89 -20.44 0.44 -4.98
C ASP A 89 -20.61 -0.48 -3.75
N GLY A 90 -19.67 -0.41 -2.79
CA GLY A 90 -19.64 -1.21 -1.58
C GLY A 90 -19.04 -2.61 -1.76
N LYS A 91 -18.61 -2.99 -2.98
CA LYS A 91 -17.87 -4.24 -3.17
C LYS A 91 -16.53 -4.14 -2.46
N LYS A 92 -16.30 -5.10 -1.56
CA LYS A 92 -15.08 -5.20 -0.77
C LYS A 92 -14.46 -6.57 -0.93
N LEU A 93 -13.23 -6.58 -1.44
CA LEU A 93 -12.35 -7.73 -1.39
C LEU A 93 -11.48 -7.60 -0.15
N VAL A 94 -11.40 -8.66 0.66
CA VAL A 94 -10.43 -8.77 1.74
C VAL A 94 -9.70 -10.10 1.59
N GLN A 95 -8.38 -10.06 1.62
CA GLN A 95 -7.53 -11.25 1.61
C GLN A 95 -6.53 -11.19 2.75
N LYS A 96 -6.23 -12.35 3.31
CA LYS A 96 -5.27 -12.50 4.40
C LYS A 96 -3.96 -13.05 3.83
N VAL A 97 -2.85 -12.37 4.10
CA VAL A 97 -1.54 -12.68 3.51
C VAL A 97 -0.51 -12.86 4.62
N ASN A 98 0.22 -13.97 4.58
CA ASN A 98 1.36 -14.21 5.46
C ASN A 98 2.62 -13.56 4.85
N LEU A 99 3.29 -12.70 5.61
CA LEU A 99 4.47 -11.94 5.17
C LEU A 99 5.77 -12.36 5.88
N GLU A 100 5.73 -13.39 6.73
CA GLU A 100 6.84 -13.87 7.54
C GLU A 100 8.08 -14.19 6.69
N ASN A 101 7.87 -14.98 5.64
CA ASN A 101 8.91 -15.55 4.79
C ASN A 101 9.23 -14.72 3.53
N MET A 102 8.78 -13.46 3.50
CA MET A 102 9.12 -12.56 2.40
C MET A 102 10.63 -12.25 2.40
N PRO A 103 11.26 -12.14 1.21
CA PRO A 103 12.68 -11.88 1.10
C PRO A 103 13.05 -10.56 1.79
N LYS A 104 14.16 -10.57 2.51
CA LYS A 104 14.66 -9.40 3.23
C LYS A 104 15.58 -8.58 2.33
N SER A 105 15.55 -7.26 2.49
CA SER A 105 16.34 -6.30 1.71
C SER A 105 16.12 -6.39 0.19
N GLN A 106 14.92 -6.81 -0.22
CA GLN A 106 14.48 -6.86 -1.61
C GLN A 106 13.10 -6.21 -1.72
N TRP A 107 12.89 -5.45 -2.78
CA TRP A 107 11.57 -4.93 -3.13
C TRP A 107 10.71 -6.06 -3.68
N ILE A 108 9.48 -6.14 -3.20
CA ILE A 108 8.47 -7.09 -3.66
C ILE A 108 7.14 -6.40 -3.91
N GLU A 109 6.35 -6.97 -4.81
CA GLU A 109 4.96 -6.59 -5.03
C GLU A 109 4.04 -7.50 -4.21
N ILE A 110 3.14 -6.91 -3.43
CA ILE A 110 2.08 -7.63 -2.71
C ILE A 110 0.74 -7.27 -3.37
N HIS A 111 0.11 -8.25 -3.99
CA HIS A 111 -1.15 -8.07 -4.72
C HIS A 111 -2.34 -7.84 -3.77
N VAL A 112 -3.03 -6.72 -3.92
CA VAL A 112 -4.18 -6.32 -3.10
C VAL A 112 -5.49 -6.79 -3.71
N GLY A 113 -5.62 -6.69 -5.03
CA GLY A 113 -6.86 -7.04 -5.73
C GLY A 113 -6.98 -6.37 -7.09
N GLU A 114 -8.05 -6.72 -7.78
CA GLU A 114 -8.38 -6.24 -9.11
C GLU A 114 -9.75 -5.56 -9.12
N PHE A 115 -9.91 -4.59 -10.00
CA PHE A 115 -11.18 -3.92 -10.25
C PHE A 115 -11.31 -3.52 -11.73
N ARG A 116 -12.53 -3.28 -12.17
CA ARG A 116 -12.82 -2.84 -13.54
C ARG A 116 -13.35 -1.42 -13.50
N THR A 117 -12.83 -0.55 -14.35
CA THR A 117 -13.35 0.81 -14.48
C THR A 117 -14.69 0.83 -15.25
N PRO A 118 -15.58 1.80 -14.97
CA PRO A 118 -16.83 1.97 -15.71
C PRO A 118 -16.60 2.13 -17.21
N GLN A 119 -17.59 1.73 -18.03
CA GLN A 119 -17.50 1.90 -19.49
C GLN A 119 -17.67 3.36 -19.93
N HIS A 120 -18.51 4.13 -19.24
CA HIS A 120 -18.82 5.51 -19.60
C HIS A 120 -18.34 6.47 -18.49
N PRO A 121 -17.60 7.54 -18.84
CA PRO A 121 -17.25 8.60 -17.88
C PRO A 121 -18.54 9.24 -17.34
N GLY A 122 -18.84 9.06 -16.05
CA GLY A 122 -20.03 9.64 -15.41
C GLY A 122 -20.92 8.62 -14.67
N ASP A 123 -20.74 7.32 -14.89
CA ASP A 123 -21.34 6.29 -14.03
C ASP A 123 -20.69 6.38 -12.63
N GLU A 124 -21.50 6.26 -11.56
CA GLU A 124 -21.06 6.48 -10.18
C GLU A 124 -20.11 5.40 -9.66
N GLU A 125 -18.83 5.50 -10.03
CA GLU A 125 -17.71 4.87 -9.31
C GLU A 125 -16.55 5.87 -9.30
N LYS A 126 -16.31 6.50 -8.14
CA LYS A 126 -15.38 7.64 -8.07
C LYS A 126 -14.08 7.31 -7.38
N GLU A 127 -14.09 6.37 -6.43
CA GLU A 127 -12.88 6.03 -5.67
C GLU A 127 -12.72 4.52 -5.48
N VAL A 128 -11.46 4.09 -5.55
CA VAL A 128 -10.96 2.79 -5.09
C VAL A 128 -10.17 3.04 -3.83
N HIS A 129 -10.52 2.34 -2.75
CA HIS A 129 -9.76 2.32 -1.51
C HIS A 129 -8.97 1.03 -1.42
N PHE A 130 -7.69 1.13 -1.07
CA PHE A 130 -6.85 -0.01 -0.81
C PHE A 130 -6.18 0.11 0.55
N ARG A 131 -6.05 -1.02 1.25
CA ARG A 131 -5.60 -1.03 2.64
C ARG A 131 -4.69 -2.22 2.93
N LEU A 132 -3.68 -1.99 3.76
CA LEU A 132 -2.85 -3.01 4.40
C LEU A 132 -2.98 -2.83 5.91
N PHE A 133 -3.51 -3.83 6.61
CA PHE A 133 -3.83 -3.69 8.03
C PHE A 133 -3.79 -5.00 8.82
N GLU A 134 -3.45 -4.88 10.10
CA GLU A 134 -3.61 -5.91 11.13
C GLU A 134 -3.84 -5.18 12.45
N ILE A 135 -5.06 -5.26 12.96
CA ILE A 135 -5.56 -4.45 14.08
C ILE A 135 -6.27 -5.30 15.14
N GLU A 136 -6.24 -6.62 14.99
CA GLU A 136 -7.02 -7.56 15.81
C GLU A 136 -6.14 -8.30 16.80
N VAL A 137 -5.03 -8.86 16.31
CA VAL A 137 -4.10 -9.67 17.11
C VAL A 137 -3.13 -8.79 17.90
N LEU A 138 -2.81 -7.61 17.35
CA LEU A 138 -1.99 -6.60 18.01
C LEU A 138 -0.59 -7.10 18.39
N ASN A 139 -0.01 -8.01 17.60
CA ASN A 139 1.38 -8.42 17.78
C ASN A 139 2.32 -7.31 17.27
N TRP A 140 3.40 -7.06 18.00
CA TRP A 140 4.38 -6.04 17.61
C TRP A 140 5.16 -6.45 16.36
N LYS A 141 5.17 -5.57 15.36
CA LYS A 141 5.80 -5.76 14.07
C LYS A 141 6.68 -4.58 13.67
N LYS A 142 7.77 -4.85 12.96
CA LYS A 142 8.83 -3.90 12.61
C LYS A 142 9.42 -4.15 11.23
N GLY A 143 9.90 -3.08 10.60
CA GLY A 143 10.89 -3.13 9.52
C GLY A 143 10.28 -3.29 8.14
N LEU A 144 9.00 -2.97 7.97
CA LEU A 144 8.37 -2.79 6.67
C LEU A 144 8.73 -1.40 6.14
N VAL A 145 9.22 -1.33 4.91
CA VAL A 145 9.36 -0.09 4.15
C VAL A 145 8.35 -0.14 3.01
N ILE A 146 7.65 0.96 2.77
CA ILE A 146 6.66 1.03 1.69
C ILE A 146 7.12 2.07 0.68
N GLU A 147 7.38 1.65 -0.56
CA GLU A 147 7.72 2.59 -1.64
C GLU A 147 6.47 3.29 -2.14
N GLY A 148 5.40 2.53 -2.34
CA GLY A 148 4.15 3.03 -2.90
C GLY A 148 3.21 1.92 -3.32
N ALA A 149 2.20 2.29 -4.08
CA ALA A 149 1.27 1.35 -4.70
C ALA A 149 1.25 1.55 -6.22
N ILE A 150 1.29 0.46 -6.97
CA ILE A 150 1.15 0.50 -8.42
C ILE A 150 -0.28 0.11 -8.76
N VAL A 151 -0.87 0.91 -9.66
CA VAL A 151 -2.15 0.63 -10.29
C VAL A 151 -1.90 0.56 -11.78
N ARG A 152 -2.10 -0.61 -12.39
CA ARG A 152 -1.78 -0.85 -13.80
C ARG A 152 -2.84 -1.71 -14.48
N PRO A 153 -3.04 -1.54 -15.81
CA PRO A 153 -3.90 -2.43 -16.58
C PRO A 153 -3.43 -3.88 -16.48
N LYS A 154 -4.39 -4.80 -16.44
CA LYS A 154 -4.17 -6.24 -16.47
C LYS A 154 -4.62 -6.85 -17.81
#